data_AF-A0A1E1KYX3-F1
#
_entry.id   AF-A0A1E1KYX3-F1
#
_cell.length_a   1.000
_cell.length_b   1.000
_cell.length_c   1.000
_cell.angle_alpha   90.00
_cell.angle_beta   90.00
_cell.angle_gamma   90.00
#
_symmetry.space_group_name_H-M   'P 1'
#
loop_
_entity.id
_entity.type
_entity.pdbx_description
1 polymer ?
#
loop_
_entity_poly.entity_id
_entity_poly.type
_entity_poly.pdbx_seq_one_letter_code
_entity_poly.pdbx_strand_id
1 'polypeptide(L)'
;MAEIYPSIAQCAVVATIFKLLLLPAYTSLATFQSSTNSTSKSTDFEVHRNWLAITNSLPIQQWYYEKTSEWTLDYPPLFAYFEWLLSQGAKLADPEMLKVFNLGYDSWQTIYFQRASVIATELILVFALYLYVCEAISRDSADLASQAAALSILLSPGLLIIDHIHFQYNGFMYGLLILSLVLARKKSTLLASGLLFASLLCLKHIYLYLAPAYFIYLLRAYCLGPKSIFHIKFGNAFKLGTGILAIFGATFGPFAYWGQIPQLMSRLFPFSRGLCHAYWAPNVWAMYSFTDRILIYESAAPYLKLSVNQDATNSVTRGLVGDSSFAVLPEITAWTTFILTLIFQIIPLIKLFLSPTWDTFIGSVTLCGYASFLFGWHVHEKAVLLIIIPFSLIALKDRRYLGAFRPLAVAGHVSLFPLLFTAAEFPIKTVYTIFWLVLFLLAFDRLAPASNKSRVFLLDRFSLVYIAFAAWGDLGREVGVLAVDVR
;
A
#
# COMPACT_ATOMS: atom_id res chain seq x y z
N MET A 1 12.63 38.40 -0.81
CA MET A 1 11.20 38.03 -0.79
C MET A 1 11.09 36.76 0.02
N ALA A 2 10.27 36.71 1.07
CA ALA A 2 9.95 35.44 1.71
C ALA A 2 9.25 34.57 0.67
N GLU A 3 9.86 33.45 0.28
CA GLU A 3 9.24 32.52 -0.66
C GLU A 3 7.97 31.95 0.00
N ILE A 4 6.81 32.30 -0.55
CA ILE A 4 5.51 31.83 -0.04
C ILE A 4 5.34 30.39 -0.54
N TYR A 5 5.60 29.42 0.33
CA TYR A 5 5.34 28.01 0.05
C TYR A 5 3.87 27.67 0.31
N PRO A 6 3.21 26.88 -0.56
CA PRO A 6 1.80 26.56 -0.40
C PRO A 6 1.57 25.68 0.83
N SER A 7 0.59 26.03 1.66
CA SER A 7 0.29 25.27 2.87
C SER A 7 -0.35 23.92 2.54
N ILE A 8 -0.22 22.93 3.46
CA ILE A 8 -0.88 21.62 3.32
C ILE A 8 -2.39 21.79 3.10
N ALA A 9 -3.02 22.72 3.82
CA ALA A 9 -4.45 22.99 3.70
C ALA A 9 -4.80 23.52 2.29
N GLN A 10 -4.01 24.45 1.74
CA GLN A 10 -4.22 24.96 0.38
C GLN A 10 -4.08 23.85 -0.66
N CYS A 11 -3.02 23.05 -0.56
CA CYS A 11 -2.83 21.91 -1.46
C CYS A 11 -3.93 20.86 -1.31
N ALA A 12 -4.43 20.60 -0.10
CA ALA A 12 -5.55 19.69 0.14
C ALA A 12 -6.83 20.19 -0.51
N VAL A 13 -7.14 21.49 -0.44
CA VAL A 13 -8.30 22.08 -1.12
C VAL A 13 -8.17 21.92 -2.63
N VAL A 14 -7.01 22.27 -3.22
CA VAL A 14 -6.77 22.13 -4.66
C VAL A 14 -6.85 20.66 -5.10
N ALA A 15 -6.24 19.74 -4.35
CA ALA A 15 -6.32 18.31 -4.62
C ALA A 15 -7.76 17.79 -4.53
N THR A 16 -8.55 18.27 -3.56
CA THR A 16 -9.96 17.91 -3.42
C THR A 16 -10.76 18.41 -4.63
N ILE A 17 -10.57 19.66 -5.04
CA ILE A 17 -11.23 20.21 -6.24
C ILE A 17 -10.86 19.38 -7.47
N PHE A 18 -9.58 19.06 -7.65
CA PHE A 18 -9.13 18.20 -8.75
C PHE A 18 -9.80 16.82 -8.73
N LYS A 19 -9.89 16.17 -7.56
CA LYS A 19 -10.58 14.87 -7.40
C LYS A 19 -12.07 14.96 -7.72
N LEU A 20 -12.74 16.04 -7.32
CA LEU A 20 -14.14 16.29 -7.66
C LEU A 20 -14.35 16.49 -9.16
N LEU A 21 -13.38 17.12 -9.87
CA LEU A 21 -13.42 17.26 -11.33
C LEU A 21 -13.26 15.92 -12.08
N LEU A 22 -12.75 14.87 -11.42
CA LEU A 22 -12.68 13.53 -11.99
C LEU A 22 -14.03 12.78 -11.90
N LEU A 23 -14.98 13.24 -11.07
CA LEU A 23 -16.28 12.58 -10.89
C LEU A 23 -17.05 12.35 -12.20
N PRO A 24 -17.17 13.34 -13.11
CA PRO A 24 -17.85 13.14 -14.39
C PRO A 24 -17.17 12.09 -15.28
N ALA A 25 -15.83 12.01 -15.23
CA ALA A 25 -15.07 11.06 -16.04
C ALA A 25 -15.32 9.60 -15.62
N TYR A 26 -15.55 9.34 -14.32
CA TYR A 26 -15.94 8.01 -13.85
C TYR A 26 -17.33 7.57 -14.34
N THR A 27 -18.18 8.54 -14.68
CA THR A 27 -19.59 8.31 -15.04
C THR A 27 -19.83 8.27 -16.54
N SER A 28 -19.03 8.96 -17.35
CA SER A 28 -19.11 8.89 -18.82
C SER A 28 -18.68 7.52 -19.35
N LEU A 29 -17.76 6.85 -18.66
CA LEU A 29 -17.43 5.43 -18.88
C LEU A 29 -18.62 4.49 -18.57
N ALA A 30 -19.47 4.82 -17.59
CA ALA A 30 -20.65 4.00 -17.27
C ALA A 30 -21.78 4.16 -18.31
N THR A 31 -21.90 5.34 -18.93
CA THR A 31 -22.99 5.64 -19.88
C THR A 31 -22.69 5.21 -21.32
N PHE A 32 -21.42 5.19 -21.74
CA PHE A 32 -21.04 4.77 -23.10
C PHE A 32 -20.99 3.24 -23.28
N GLN A 33 -21.11 2.49 -22.19
CA GLN A 33 -20.80 1.05 -22.14
C GLN A 33 -22.01 0.16 -21.83
N SER A 34 -23.21 0.73 -21.76
CA SER A 34 -24.46 -0.05 -21.68
C SER A 34 -24.81 -0.80 -22.98
N SER A 35 -24.03 -0.62 -24.07
CA SER A 35 -24.22 -1.32 -25.35
C SER A 35 -23.27 -2.50 -25.58
N THR A 36 -22.27 -2.73 -24.71
CA THR A 36 -21.34 -3.86 -24.82
C THR A 36 -21.16 -4.54 -23.46
N ASN A 37 -21.43 -5.85 -23.40
CA ASN A 37 -21.41 -6.70 -22.18
C ASN A 37 -20.03 -6.88 -21.52
N SER A 38 -19.14 -5.88 -21.60
CA SER A 38 -17.84 -5.89 -20.92
C SER A 38 -17.79 -4.70 -19.95
N THR A 39 -18.03 -4.96 -18.67
CA THR A 39 -17.86 -4.00 -17.58
C THR A 39 -16.39 -3.62 -17.42
N SER A 40 -15.93 -2.51 -18.02
CA SER A 40 -14.71 -1.83 -17.54
C SER A 40 -15.07 -0.91 -16.38
N LYS A 41 -15.55 -1.51 -15.29
CA LYS A 41 -15.72 -0.85 -13.99
C LYS A 41 -14.54 -1.26 -13.11
N SER A 42 -14.06 -0.35 -12.27
CA SER A 42 -13.08 -0.72 -11.26
C SER A 42 -13.66 -1.81 -10.35
N THR A 43 -13.02 -2.96 -10.30
CA THR A 43 -13.49 -4.13 -9.52
C THR A 43 -13.74 -3.78 -8.06
N ASP A 44 -12.95 -2.88 -7.48
CA ASP A 44 -13.01 -2.58 -6.05
C ASP A 44 -14.15 -1.60 -5.65
N PHE A 45 -14.76 -0.88 -6.61
CA PHE A 45 -15.95 -0.04 -6.33
C PHE A 45 -17.14 -0.91 -5.87
N GLU A 46 -17.39 -1.95 -6.66
CA GLU A 46 -18.45 -2.93 -6.41
C GLU A 46 -18.18 -3.75 -5.14
N VAL A 47 -16.91 -4.08 -4.86
CA VAL A 47 -16.49 -4.75 -3.61
C VAL A 47 -16.95 -3.95 -2.40
N HIS A 48 -16.60 -2.67 -2.33
CA HIS A 48 -16.97 -1.81 -1.20
C HIS A 48 -18.47 -1.53 -1.14
N ARG A 49 -19.16 -1.44 -2.30
CA ARG A 49 -20.62 -1.30 -2.33
C ARG A 49 -21.30 -2.55 -1.74
N ASN A 50 -20.81 -3.73 -2.09
CA ASN A 50 -21.28 -4.99 -1.52
C ASN A 50 -20.98 -5.09 -0.02
N TRP A 51 -19.81 -4.61 0.45
CA TRP A 51 -19.49 -4.59 1.88
C TRP A 51 -20.40 -3.66 2.69
N LEU A 52 -20.76 -2.49 2.15
CA LEU A 52 -21.79 -1.62 2.73
C LEU A 52 -23.13 -2.35 2.84
N ALA A 53 -23.53 -3.09 1.81
CA ALA A 53 -24.77 -3.87 1.81
C ALA A 53 -24.76 -4.99 2.86
N ILE A 54 -23.69 -5.78 2.93
CA ILE A 54 -23.51 -6.87 3.91
C ILE A 54 -23.60 -6.32 5.33
N THR A 55 -22.83 -5.27 5.62
CA THR A 55 -22.71 -4.75 6.98
C THR A 55 -24.00 -4.06 7.45
N ASN A 56 -24.76 -3.43 6.55
CA ASN A 56 -26.02 -2.79 6.89
C ASN A 56 -27.19 -3.77 7.04
N SER A 57 -27.32 -4.69 6.08
CA SER A 57 -28.54 -5.49 5.89
C SER A 57 -28.52 -6.81 6.65
N LEU A 58 -27.35 -7.30 7.08
CA LEU A 58 -27.22 -8.59 7.75
C LEU A 58 -26.78 -8.45 9.21
N PRO A 59 -27.22 -9.38 10.10
CA PRO A 59 -26.66 -9.50 11.44
C PRO A 59 -25.14 -9.74 11.41
N ILE A 60 -24.42 -9.27 12.43
CA ILE A 60 -22.95 -9.35 12.52
C ILE A 60 -22.44 -10.78 12.35
N GLN A 61 -23.19 -11.77 12.83
CA GLN A 61 -22.85 -13.20 12.73
C GLN A 61 -22.80 -13.71 11.29
N GLN A 62 -23.41 -13.01 10.33
CA GLN A 62 -23.47 -13.42 8.92
C GLN A 62 -22.45 -12.70 8.04
N TRP A 63 -21.79 -11.64 8.54
CA TRP A 63 -20.89 -10.80 7.74
C TRP A 63 -19.79 -11.58 6.99
N TYR A 64 -19.22 -12.61 7.61
CA TYR A 64 -18.13 -13.43 7.03
C TYR A 64 -18.60 -14.75 6.40
N TYR A 65 -19.90 -15.05 6.47
CA TYR A 65 -20.52 -16.23 5.85
C TYR A 65 -21.23 -15.91 4.54
N GLU A 66 -21.69 -14.66 4.39
CA GLU A 66 -22.34 -14.20 3.17
C GLU A 66 -21.43 -14.40 1.96
N LYS A 67 -22.01 -14.96 0.89
CA LYS A 67 -21.28 -15.39 -0.31
C LYS A 67 -22.12 -15.31 -1.59
N THR A 68 -23.24 -14.57 -1.57
CA THR A 68 -24.07 -14.32 -2.74
C THR A 68 -23.27 -13.65 -3.86
N SER A 69 -22.40 -12.71 -3.49
CA SER A 69 -21.43 -12.10 -4.39
C SER A 69 -20.08 -12.82 -4.30
N GLU A 70 -19.31 -12.80 -5.39
CA GLU A 70 -17.89 -13.19 -5.37
C GLU A 70 -17.04 -12.26 -4.49
N TRP A 71 -17.51 -11.01 -4.29
CA TRP A 71 -16.84 -9.98 -3.50
C TRP A 71 -17.18 -10.11 -2.01
N THR A 72 -16.62 -11.13 -1.37
CA THR A 72 -16.83 -11.38 0.07
C THR A 72 -16.07 -10.41 0.96
N LEU A 73 -16.46 -10.34 2.23
CA LEU A 73 -15.79 -9.48 3.22
C LEU A 73 -14.45 -10.09 3.64
N ASP A 74 -13.36 -9.49 3.14
CA ASP A 74 -12.00 -10.04 3.27
C ASP A 74 -11.08 -9.20 4.18
N TYR A 75 -11.61 -8.12 4.79
CA TYR A 75 -10.88 -7.29 5.75
C TYR A 75 -11.24 -7.66 7.20
N PRO A 76 -10.38 -7.36 8.19
CA PRO A 76 -10.65 -7.71 9.58
C PRO A 76 -11.82 -6.88 10.17
N PRO A 77 -12.41 -7.31 11.31
CA PRO A 77 -13.69 -6.80 11.76
C PRO A 77 -13.75 -5.30 12.03
N LEU A 78 -12.64 -4.65 12.40
CA LEU A 78 -12.66 -3.22 12.63
C LEU A 78 -12.98 -2.45 11.35
N PHE A 79 -12.57 -2.96 10.19
CA PHE A 79 -12.96 -2.39 8.92
C PHE A 79 -14.42 -2.68 8.58
N ALA A 80 -14.93 -3.87 8.93
CA ALA A 80 -16.34 -4.18 8.79
C ALA A 80 -17.22 -3.23 9.63
N TYR A 81 -16.79 -2.89 10.84
CA TYR A 81 -17.46 -1.87 11.66
C TYR A 81 -17.36 -0.46 11.05
N PHE A 82 -16.26 -0.14 10.37
CA PHE A 82 -16.12 1.09 9.61
C PHE A 82 -17.09 1.15 8.42
N GLU A 83 -17.20 0.07 7.64
CA GLU A 83 -18.20 -0.06 6.57
C GLU A 83 -19.63 0.02 7.12
N TRP A 84 -19.90 -0.62 8.26
CA TRP A 84 -21.18 -0.49 8.94
C TRP A 84 -21.51 0.98 9.30
N LEU A 85 -20.53 1.73 9.81
CA LEU A 85 -20.70 3.15 10.12
C LEU A 85 -20.99 3.98 8.86
N LEU A 86 -20.23 3.75 7.78
CA LEU A 86 -20.47 4.39 6.49
C LEU A 86 -21.86 4.05 5.94
N SER A 87 -22.30 2.80 6.10
CA SER A 87 -23.59 2.33 5.61
C SER A 87 -24.79 3.07 6.23
N GLN A 88 -24.63 3.63 7.43
CA GLN A 88 -25.68 4.46 8.05
C GLN A 88 -25.90 5.76 7.25
N GLY A 89 -24.83 6.36 6.72
CA GLY A 89 -24.93 7.48 5.80
C GLY A 89 -25.40 7.06 4.41
N ALA A 90 -24.95 5.89 3.94
CA ALA A 90 -25.35 5.33 2.65
C ALA A 90 -26.87 5.13 2.56
N LYS A 91 -27.50 4.70 3.66
CA LYS A 91 -28.95 4.52 3.76
C LYS A 91 -29.74 5.78 3.46
N LEU A 92 -29.17 6.95 3.78
CA LEU A 92 -29.78 8.25 3.50
C LEU A 92 -29.51 8.71 2.06
N ALA A 93 -28.40 8.30 1.48
CA ALA A 93 -27.99 8.69 0.13
C ALA A 93 -28.69 7.85 -0.96
N ASP A 94 -28.66 6.53 -0.81
CA ASP A 94 -29.35 5.59 -1.69
C ASP A 94 -29.62 4.24 -0.99
N PRO A 95 -30.87 3.96 -0.59
CA PRO A 95 -31.22 2.68 0.03
C PRO A 95 -30.97 1.46 -0.88
N GLU A 96 -31.01 1.61 -2.20
CA GLU A 96 -30.87 0.50 -3.15
C GLU A 96 -29.44 -0.06 -3.19
N MET A 97 -28.43 0.78 -2.85
CA MET A 97 -27.04 0.36 -2.79
C MET A 97 -26.77 -0.65 -1.66
N LEU A 98 -27.66 -0.72 -0.67
CA LEU A 98 -27.54 -1.57 0.52
C LEU A 98 -28.20 -2.94 0.37
N LYS A 99 -28.82 -3.22 -0.77
CA LYS A 99 -29.40 -4.53 -1.07
C LYS A 99 -28.29 -5.50 -1.49
N VAL A 100 -28.09 -6.56 -0.71
CA VAL A 100 -27.04 -7.58 -0.93
C VAL A 100 -27.13 -8.23 -2.32
N PHE A 101 -28.35 -8.45 -2.83
CA PHE A 101 -28.59 -9.08 -4.14
C PHE A 101 -28.45 -8.12 -5.34
N ASN A 102 -28.28 -6.81 -5.10
CA ASN A 102 -28.25 -5.80 -6.16
C ASN A 102 -26.84 -5.67 -6.74
N LEU A 103 -26.36 -6.74 -7.37
CA LEU A 103 -25.00 -6.85 -7.93
C LEU A 103 -24.81 -5.86 -9.10
N GLY A 104 -23.66 -5.19 -9.12
CA GLY A 104 -23.28 -4.21 -10.15
C GLY A 104 -24.00 -2.86 -10.08
N TYR A 105 -24.71 -2.56 -8.99
CA TYR A 105 -25.50 -1.33 -8.82
C TYR A 105 -24.64 -0.06 -8.74
N ASP A 106 -24.93 0.93 -9.58
CA ASP A 106 -24.09 2.10 -9.82
C ASP A 106 -24.88 3.40 -10.07
N SER A 107 -25.94 3.64 -9.29
CA SER A 107 -26.66 4.92 -9.36
C SER A 107 -25.72 6.12 -9.14
N TRP A 108 -26.09 7.27 -9.68
CA TRP A 108 -25.35 8.53 -9.48
C TRP A 108 -25.15 8.82 -7.98
N GLN A 109 -26.20 8.60 -7.18
CA GLN A 109 -26.19 8.78 -5.74
C GLN A 109 -25.17 7.86 -5.06
N THR A 110 -25.10 6.58 -5.48
CA THR A 110 -24.12 5.60 -4.98
C THR A 110 -22.70 6.03 -5.31
N ILE A 111 -22.45 6.42 -6.57
CA ILE A 111 -21.13 6.87 -7.03
C ILE A 111 -20.68 8.11 -6.24
N TYR A 112 -21.55 9.13 -6.13
CA TYR A 112 -21.22 10.34 -5.37
C TYR A 112 -20.98 10.05 -3.89
N PHE A 113 -21.83 9.23 -3.26
CA PHE A 113 -21.69 8.88 -1.85
C PHE A 113 -20.35 8.16 -1.58
N GLN A 114 -20.06 7.12 -2.35
CA GLN A 114 -18.85 6.34 -2.18
C GLN A 114 -17.59 7.18 -2.43
N ARG A 115 -17.54 7.96 -3.51
CA ARG A 115 -16.37 8.82 -3.79
C ARG A 115 -16.21 9.93 -2.75
N ALA A 116 -17.30 10.54 -2.30
CA ALA A 116 -17.26 11.53 -1.22
C ALA A 116 -16.77 10.92 0.11
N SER A 117 -17.13 9.67 0.41
CA SER A 117 -16.67 8.99 1.62
C SER A 117 -15.15 8.74 1.61
N VAL A 118 -14.56 8.42 0.45
CA VAL A 118 -13.10 8.28 0.30
C VAL A 118 -12.41 9.64 0.55
N ILE A 119 -12.91 10.72 -0.05
CA ILE A 119 -12.38 12.08 0.17
C ILE A 119 -12.52 12.52 1.63
N ALA A 120 -13.67 12.27 2.25
CA ALA A 120 -13.92 12.66 3.64
C ALA A 120 -13.00 11.93 4.62
N THR A 121 -12.79 10.63 4.42
CA THR A 121 -11.92 9.82 5.30
C THR A 121 -10.43 10.09 5.06
N GLU A 122 -10.05 10.54 3.86
CA GLU A 122 -8.70 11.04 3.53
C GLU A 122 -8.31 12.29 4.35
N LEU A 123 -9.26 13.03 4.95
CA LEU A 123 -8.92 14.16 5.84
C LEU A 123 -8.04 13.72 7.03
N ILE A 124 -8.09 12.45 7.42
CA ILE A 124 -7.20 11.88 8.44
C ILE A 124 -5.74 11.89 7.95
N LEU A 125 -5.49 11.67 6.66
CA LEU A 125 -4.17 11.81 6.05
C LEU A 125 -3.69 13.26 6.11
N VAL A 126 -4.55 14.20 5.74
CA VAL A 126 -4.24 15.64 5.79
C VAL A 126 -3.85 16.06 7.20
N PHE A 127 -4.62 15.61 8.20
CA PHE A 127 -4.33 15.87 9.61
C PHE A 127 -3.00 15.25 10.07
N ALA A 128 -2.74 13.99 9.70
CA ALA A 128 -1.49 13.31 10.05
C ALA A 128 -0.26 14.00 9.45
N LEU A 129 -0.36 14.45 8.19
CA LEU A 129 0.69 15.18 7.49
C LEU A 129 0.91 16.59 8.08
N TYR A 130 -0.17 17.27 8.48
CA TYR A 130 -0.08 18.54 9.19
C TYR A 130 0.71 18.37 10.50
N LEU A 131 0.37 17.37 11.32
CA LEU A 131 1.12 17.08 12.54
C LEU A 131 2.58 16.66 12.26
N TYR A 132 2.84 15.90 11.19
CA TYR A 132 4.20 15.54 10.79
C TYR A 132 5.08 16.76 10.55
N VAL A 133 4.56 17.79 9.89
CA VAL A 133 5.27 19.06 9.62
C VAL A 133 5.39 19.90 10.89
N CYS A 134 4.31 20.07 11.67
CA CYS A 134 4.36 20.85 12.90
C CYS A 134 5.30 20.27 13.96
N GLU A 135 5.47 18.94 13.99
CA GLU A 135 6.40 18.28 14.89
C GLU A 135 7.80 18.10 14.31
N ALA A 136 8.09 18.65 13.12
CA ALA A 136 9.46 18.68 12.60
C ALA A 136 10.33 19.56 13.51
N ILE A 137 11.59 19.15 13.72
CA ILE A 137 12.51 19.87 14.61
C ILE A 137 12.80 21.23 13.98
N SER A 138 12.36 22.29 14.65
CA SER A 138 12.44 23.70 14.23
C SER A 138 13.86 24.10 13.81
N ARG A 139 14.13 24.00 12.52
CA ARG A 139 15.23 24.63 11.79
C ARG A 139 14.59 25.06 10.47
N ASP A 140 14.72 26.31 10.07
CA ASP A 140 14.00 26.87 8.91
C ASP A 140 14.10 26.00 7.63
N SER A 141 15.22 25.29 7.41
CA SER A 141 15.40 24.36 6.29
C SER A 141 14.76 22.96 6.48
N ALA A 142 14.61 22.49 7.72
CA ALA A 142 13.96 21.22 8.05
C ALA A 142 12.43 21.29 7.90
N ASP A 143 11.85 22.48 8.07
CA ASP A 143 10.42 22.72 7.92
C ASP A 143 10.02 22.61 6.45
N LEU A 144 10.81 23.20 5.54
CA LEU A 144 10.55 23.12 4.10
C LEU A 144 10.73 21.70 3.55
N ALA A 145 11.74 20.97 4.01
CA ALA A 145 11.94 19.57 3.64
C ALA A 145 10.76 18.69 4.12
N SER A 146 10.30 18.88 5.36
CA SER A 146 9.15 18.15 5.89
C SER A 146 7.87 18.51 5.14
N GLN A 147 7.68 19.78 4.80
CA GLN A 147 6.54 20.23 3.98
C GLN A 147 6.56 19.61 2.58
N ALA A 148 7.71 19.61 1.90
CA ALA A 148 7.85 18.97 0.58
C ALA A 148 7.56 17.46 0.63
N ALA A 149 8.07 16.77 1.66
CA ALA A 149 7.77 15.35 1.88
C ALA A 149 6.28 15.11 2.12
N ALA A 150 5.63 15.94 2.93
CA ALA A 150 4.19 15.84 3.20
C ALA A 150 3.35 16.08 1.94
N LEU A 151 3.67 17.10 1.16
CA LEU A 151 3.00 17.39 -0.11
C LEU A 151 3.21 16.26 -1.13
N SER A 152 4.39 15.63 -1.15
CA SER A 152 4.66 14.49 -2.03
C SER A 152 3.73 13.31 -1.74
N ILE A 153 3.44 13.06 -0.46
CA ILE A 153 2.53 12.01 -0.02
C ILE A 153 1.09 12.38 -0.37
N LEU A 154 0.64 13.58 -0.02
CA LEU A 154 -0.73 14.05 -0.26
C LEU A 154 -1.10 14.02 -1.74
N LEU A 155 -0.16 14.40 -2.61
CA LEU A 155 -0.32 14.43 -4.05
C LEU A 155 0.19 13.16 -4.74
N SER A 156 0.44 12.07 -4.00
CA SER A 156 1.01 10.85 -4.56
C SER A 156 0.12 10.29 -5.69
N PRO A 157 0.69 9.98 -6.86
CA PRO A 157 -0.02 9.32 -7.95
C PRO A 157 -0.59 7.97 -7.52
N GLY A 158 0.08 7.26 -6.60
CA GLY A 158 -0.40 5.97 -6.11
C GLY A 158 -1.71 6.09 -5.33
N LEU A 159 -1.87 7.12 -4.49
CA LEU A 159 -3.14 7.37 -3.81
C LEU A 159 -4.23 7.82 -4.78
N LEU A 160 -3.90 8.65 -5.78
CA LEU A 160 -4.86 9.04 -6.81
C LEU A 160 -5.36 7.80 -7.59
N ILE A 161 -4.45 6.97 -8.07
CA ILE A 161 -4.75 5.77 -8.86
C ILE A 161 -5.54 4.76 -8.03
N ILE A 162 -5.08 4.44 -6.82
CA ILE A 162 -5.66 3.33 -6.05
C ILE A 162 -6.95 3.75 -5.34
N ASP A 163 -7.02 4.95 -4.76
CA ASP A 163 -8.20 5.34 -3.98
C ASP A 163 -9.24 6.06 -4.82
N HIS A 164 -8.82 7.03 -5.64
CA HIS A 164 -9.76 7.93 -6.31
C HIS A 164 -10.19 7.44 -7.69
N ILE A 165 -9.36 6.63 -8.37
CA ILE A 165 -9.73 5.97 -9.63
C ILE A 165 -10.23 4.54 -9.33
N HIS A 166 -9.35 3.68 -8.81
CA HIS A 166 -9.64 2.26 -8.55
C HIS A 166 -10.62 2.02 -7.39
N PHE A 167 -10.84 2.98 -6.50
CA PHE A 167 -11.76 2.89 -5.35
C PHE A 167 -11.24 2.01 -4.19
N GLN A 168 -10.48 2.63 -3.29
CA GLN A 168 -10.06 2.04 -2.02
C GLN A 168 -9.95 3.13 -0.93
N TYR A 169 -9.93 2.72 0.34
CA TYR A 169 -9.77 3.61 1.49
C TYR A 169 -8.31 3.67 2.01
N ASN A 170 -7.30 3.62 1.13
CA ASN A 170 -5.91 3.57 1.63
C ASN A 170 -5.44 4.90 2.21
N GLY A 171 -5.90 6.05 1.72
CA GLY A 171 -5.54 7.38 2.21
C GLY A 171 -5.92 7.52 3.68
N PHE A 172 -7.12 7.05 4.05
CA PHE A 172 -7.53 6.92 5.45
C PHE A 172 -6.55 6.07 6.27
N MET A 173 -6.26 4.85 5.82
CA MET A 173 -5.40 3.91 6.56
C MET A 173 -3.94 4.34 6.62
N TYR A 174 -3.40 4.93 5.55
CA TYR A 174 -2.08 5.56 5.52
C TYR A 174 -2.03 6.81 6.39
N GLY A 175 -3.13 7.55 6.51
CA GLY A 175 -3.27 8.63 7.48
C GLY A 175 -3.10 8.13 8.91
N LEU A 176 -3.77 7.04 9.28
CA LEU A 176 -3.58 6.38 10.58
C LEU A 176 -2.15 5.86 10.75
N LEU A 177 -1.54 5.28 9.71
CA LEU A 177 -0.15 4.85 9.74
C LEU A 177 0.78 6.02 10.03
N ILE A 178 0.72 7.10 9.24
CA ILE A 178 1.58 8.28 9.42
C ILE A 178 1.34 8.90 10.79
N LEU A 179 0.10 9.02 11.24
CA LEU A 179 -0.21 9.54 12.56
C LEU A 179 0.46 8.69 13.65
N SER A 180 0.39 7.36 13.54
CA SER A 180 1.07 6.47 14.49
C SER A 180 2.61 6.62 14.44
N LEU A 181 3.20 6.84 13.25
CA LEU A 181 4.62 7.08 13.07
C LEU A 181 5.05 8.45 13.63
N VAL A 182 4.22 9.49 13.51
CA VAL A 182 4.47 10.82 14.08
C VAL A 182 4.40 10.77 15.60
N LEU A 183 3.37 10.13 16.17
CA LEU A 183 3.25 9.91 17.62
C LEU A 183 4.43 9.12 18.20
N ALA A 184 5.16 8.36 17.38
CA ALA A 184 6.36 7.64 17.80
C ALA A 184 7.58 8.54 18.08
N ARG A 185 7.53 9.84 17.72
CA ARG A 185 8.64 10.81 17.92
C ARG A 185 8.88 11.14 19.39
N LYS A 186 7.81 11.29 20.17
CA LYS A 186 7.86 11.73 21.57
C LYS A 186 7.62 10.56 22.51
N LYS A 187 8.37 10.50 23.61
CA LYS A 187 8.24 9.41 24.61
C LYS A 187 6.87 9.37 25.27
N SER A 188 6.20 10.52 25.44
CA SER A 188 4.87 10.62 26.04
C SER A 188 3.77 10.00 25.17
N THR A 189 3.93 10.01 23.85
CA THR A 189 2.92 9.55 22.88
C THR A 189 3.20 8.15 22.33
N LEU A 190 4.27 7.47 22.78
CA LEU A 190 4.62 6.11 22.34
C LEU A 190 3.52 5.08 22.57
N LEU A 191 2.79 5.17 23.69
CA LEU A 191 1.65 4.29 23.95
C LEU A 191 0.55 4.49 22.88
N ALA A 192 0.19 5.75 22.61
CA ALA A 192 -0.80 6.08 21.59
C ALA A 192 -0.36 5.64 20.19
N SER A 193 0.93 5.76 19.86
CA SER A 193 1.51 5.22 18.62
C SER A 193 1.26 3.71 18.48
N GLY A 194 1.56 2.92 19.52
CA GLY A 194 1.35 1.48 19.49
C GLY A 194 -0.12 1.06 19.43
N LEU A 195 -0.99 1.73 20.18
CA LEU A 195 -2.43 1.45 20.16
C LEU A 195 -3.07 1.82 18.82
N LEU A 196 -2.67 2.96 18.23
CA LEU A 196 -3.17 3.37 16.92
C LEU A 196 -2.74 2.39 15.82
N PHE A 197 -1.50 1.90 15.87
CA PHE A 197 -1.03 0.87 14.94
C PHE A 197 -1.74 -0.49 15.15
N ALA A 198 -2.05 -0.86 16.40
CA ALA A 198 -2.84 -2.06 16.68
C ALA A 198 -4.26 -1.96 16.09
N SER A 199 -4.91 -0.80 16.18
CA SER A 199 -6.18 -0.53 15.49
C SER A 199 -6.02 -0.60 13.97
N LEU A 200 -4.92 -0.06 13.41
CA LEU A 200 -4.65 -0.14 11.98
C LEU A 200 -4.50 -1.59 11.49
N LEU A 201 -3.84 -2.47 12.25
CA LEU A 201 -3.77 -3.91 11.95
C LEU A 201 -5.16 -4.55 11.90
N CYS A 202 -6.06 -4.12 12.78
CA CYS A 202 -7.44 -4.57 12.82
C CYS A 202 -8.29 -3.98 11.67
N LEU A 203 -7.85 -2.90 11.01
CA LEU A 203 -8.48 -2.37 9.80
C LEU A 203 -8.02 -3.08 8.53
N LYS A 204 -6.72 -3.41 8.43
CA LYS A 204 -6.20 -4.14 7.27
C LYS A 204 -4.98 -4.96 7.67
N HIS A 205 -5.08 -6.28 7.49
CA HIS A 205 -4.04 -7.22 7.93
C HIS A 205 -2.72 -7.06 7.17
N ILE A 206 -2.69 -6.40 6.00
CA ILE A 206 -1.46 -6.13 5.24
C ILE A 206 -0.41 -5.32 6.03
N TYR A 207 -0.84 -4.52 7.01
CA TYR A 207 0.08 -3.77 7.88
C TYR A 207 0.89 -4.69 8.81
N LEU A 208 0.57 -5.99 8.87
CA LEU A 208 1.38 -7.00 9.57
C LEU A 208 2.83 -7.01 9.07
N TYR A 209 3.08 -6.64 7.82
CA TYR A 209 4.42 -6.47 7.25
C TYR A 209 5.29 -5.46 8.01
N LEU A 210 4.67 -4.48 8.67
CA LEU A 210 5.34 -3.43 9.43
C LEU A 210 5.42 -3.75 10.93
N ALA A 211 4.63 -4.72 11.41
CA ALA A 211 4.48 -5.03 12.83
C ALA A 211 5.78 -5.41 13.54
N PRO A 212 6.73 -6.15 12.94
CA PRO A 212 8.01 -6.46 13.59
C PRO A 212 8.78 -5.20 14.01
N ALA A 213 8.78 -4.16 13.17
CA ALA A 213 9.45 -2.89 13.50
C ALA A 213 8.77 -2.17 14.67
N TYR A 214 7.43 -2.13 14.69
CA TYR A 214 6.67 -1.56 15.82
C TYR A 214 6.93 -2.32 17.12
N PHE A 215 6.91 -3.66 17.06
CA PHE A 215 7.16 -4.51 18.22
C PHE A 215 8.54 -4.22 18.82
N ILE A 216 9.60 -4.29 18.01
CA ILE A 216 10.97 -4.06 18.48
C ILE A 216 11.17 -2.63 18.99
N TYR A 217 10.60 -1.63 18.29
CA TYR A 217 10.70 -0.24 18.73
C TYR A 217 9.99 0.00 20.06
N LEU A 218 8.74 -0.43 20.21
CA LEU A 218 7.97 -0.26 21.45
C LEU A 218 8.58 -1.05 22.61
N LEU A 219 9.03 -2.29 22.35
CA LEU A 219 9.76 -3.08 23.34
C LEU A 219 10.98 -2.30 23.83
N ARG A 220 11.86 -1.87 22.93
CA ARG A 220 13.12 -1.23 23.28
C ARG A 220 12.96 0.18 23.87
N ALA A 221 12.06 0.99 23.31
CA ALA A 221 11.92 2.41 23.64
C ALA A 221 10.91 2.68 24.76
N TYR A 222 9.85 1.86 24.88
CA TYR A 222 8.77 2.08 25.83
C TYR A 222 8.82 1.11 27.02
N CYS A 223 9.04 -0.18 26.78
CA CYS A 223 9.00 -1.22 27.81
C CYS A 223 10.34 -1.43 28.55
N LEU A 224 11.47 -1.19 27.89
CA LEU A 224 12.80 -1.37 28.49
C LEU A 224 13.43 -0.06 29.00
N GLY A 225 14.37 -0.19 29.93
CA GLY A 225 15.17 0.91 30.46
C GLY A 225 16.09 1.54 29.39
N PRO A 226 16.32 2.86 29.43
CA PRO A 226 17.20 3.50 28.46
C PRO A 226 18.66 3.04 28.62
N LYS A 227 19.11 2.83 29.86
CA LYS A 227 20.50 2.46 30.20
C LYS A 227 20.78 0.96 30.22
N SER A 228 19.79 0.13 30.56
CA SER A 228 19.95 -1.33 30.65
C SER A 228 18.70 -2.03 30.13
N ILE A 229 18.91 -3.08 29.33
CA ILE A 229 17.85 -3.95 28.80
C ILE A 229 17.22 -4.83 29.89
N PHE A 230 17.94 -5.08 30.99
CA PHE A 230 17.44 -5.89 32.10
C PHE A 230 16.50 -5.11 33.02
N HIS A 231 16.47 -3.78 32.90
CA HIS A 231 15.53 -2.95 33.64
C HIS A 231 14.20 -2.87 32.88
N ILE A 232 13.29 -3.80 33.17
CA ILE A 232 11.96 -3.86 32.56
C ILE A 232 11.02 -2.89 33.27
N LYS A 233 10.38 -2.00 32.51
CA LYS A 233 9.32 -1.11 33.01
C LYS A 233 7.98 -1.84 32.95
N PHE A 234 7.73 -2.70 33.92
CA PHE A 234 6.53 -3.55 33.97
C PHE A 234 5.23 -2.75 33.83
N GLY A 235 5.12 -1.56 34.44
CA GLY A 235 3.93 -0.71 34.30
C GLY A 235 3.68 -0.26 32.85
N ASN A 236 4.72 0.03 32.08
CA ASN A 236 4.58 0.38 30.66
C ASN A 236 4.25 -0.85 29.82
N ALA A 237 4.92 -1.98 30.07
CA ALA A 237 4.62 -3.24 29.40
C ALA A 237 3.18 -3.68 29.63
N PHE A 238 2.70 -3.58 30.87
CA PHE A 238 1.31 -3.88 31.23
C PHE A 238 0.33 -2.95 30.50
N LYS A 239 0.54 -1.62 30.53
CA LYS A 239 -0.33 -0.66 29.82
C LYS A 239 -0.39 -0.92 28.31
N LEU A 240 0.74 -1.23 27.69
CA LEU A 240 0.78 -1.54 26.26
C LEU A 240 0.08 -2.88 25.97
N GLY A 241 0.41 -3.93 26.74
CA GLY A 241 -0.17 -5.25 26.57
C GLY A 241 -1.68 -5.25 26.77
N THR A 242 -2.19 -4.64 27.84
CA THR A 242 -3.63 -4.54 28.09
C THR A 242 -4.34 -3.68 27.06
N GLY A 243 -3.74 -2.59 26.60
CA GLY A 243 -4.34 -1.76 25.55
C GLY A 243 -4.44 -2.49 24.21
N ILE A 244 -3.40 -3.24 23.81
CA ILE A 244 -3.44 -4.07 22.60
C ILE A 244 -4.51 -5.17 22.75
N LEU A 245 -4.52 -5.90 23.88
CA LEU A 245 -5.51 -6.93 24.16
C LEU A 245 -6.94 -6.38 24.17
N ALA A 246 -7.15 -5.16 24.65
CA ALA A 246 -8.46 -4.51 24.61
C ALA A 246 -8.92 -4.22 23.18
N ILE A 247 -8.03 -3.75 22.30
CA ILE A 247 -8.36 -3.48 20.89
C ILE A 247 -8.69 -4.79 20.15
N PHE A 248 -7.83 -5.80 20.28
CA PHE A 248 -8.05 -7.10 19.66
C PHE A 248 -9.27 -7.81 20.25
N GLY A 249 -9.47 -7.73 21.57
CA GLY A 249 -10.63 -8.27 22.26
C GLY A 249 -11.93 -7.60 21.83
N ALA A 250 -11.95 -6.27 21.68
CA ALA A 250 -13.12 -5.56 21.17
C ALA A 250 -13.42 -5.90 19.71
N THR A 251 -12.38 -6.09 18.89
CA THR A 251 -12.52 -6.35 17.45
C THR A 251 -12.91 -7.80 17.15
N PHE A 252 -12.20 -8.77 17.74
CA PHE A 252 -12.34 -10.19 17.43
C PHE A 252 -13.15 -10.95 18.50
N GLY A 253 -13.34 -10.40 19.69
CA GLY A 253 -14.05 -11.04 20.80
C GLY A 253 -15.46 -11.52 20.47
N PRO A 254 -16.32 -10.72 19.80
CA PRO A 254 -17.65 -11.18 19.38
C PRO A 254 -17.59 -12.42 18.47
N PHE A 255 -16.69 -12.42 17.49
CA PHE A 255 -16.48 -13.54 16.57
C PHE A 255 -15.87 -14.77 17.25
N ALA A 256 -15.02 -14.56 18.27
CA ALA A 256 -14.51 -15.64 19.12
C ALA A 256 -15.62 -16.28 19.95
N TYR A 257 -16.50 -15.48 20.54
CA TYR A 257 -17.65 -15.97 21.31
C TYR A 257 -18.61 -16.81 20.45
N TRP A 258 -18.81 -16.44 19.19
CA TRP A 258 -19.64 -17.22 18.24
C TRP A 258 -18.90 -18.38 17.55
N GLY A 259 -17.63 -18.65 17.89
CA GLY A 259 -16.86 -19.74 17.28
C GLY A 259 -16.51 -19.52 15.80
N GLN A 260 -16.52 -18.27 15.31
CA GLN A 260 -16.35 -17.92 13.89
C GLN A 260 -14.89 -17.60 13.50
N ILE A 261 -13.94 -17.70 14.43
CA ILE A 261 -12.52 -17.40 14.18
C ILE A 261 -11.94 -18.22 13.02
N PRO A 262 -12.18 -19.53 12.87
CA PRO A 262 -11.65 -20.29 11.74
C PRO A 262 -12.17 -19.78 10.39
N GLN A 263 -13.46 -19.45 10.31
CA GLN A 263 -14.07 -18.88 9.10
C GLN A 263 -13.43 -17.52 8.78
N LEU A 264 -13.30 -16.65 9.77
CA LEU A 264 -12.71 -15.34 9.61
C LEU A 264 -11.25 -15.43 9.14
N MET A 265 -10.45 -16.32 9.74
CA MET A 265 -9.06 -16.52 9.34
C MET A 265 -8.94 -17.04 7.90
N SER A 266 -9.86 -17.89 7.45
CA SER A 266 -9.89 -18.38 6.06
C SER A 266 -10.18 -17.27 5.03
N ARG A 267 -10.95 -16.26 5.43
CA ARG A 267 -11.23 -15.06 4.61
C ARG A 267 -10.04 -14.11 4.58
N LEU A 268 -9.45 -13.82 5.75
CA LEU A 268 -8.33 -12.89 5.85
C LEU A 268 -7.05 -13.43 5.19
N PHE A 269 -6.81 -14.74 5.27
CA PHE A 269 -5.62 -15.39 4.74
C PHE A 269 -6.00 -16.54 3.81
N PRO A 270 -6.38 -16.24 2.54
CA PRO A 270 -6.71 -17.28 1.57
C PRO A 270 -5.44 -17.94 1.05
N PHE A 271 -4.96 -18.97 1.76
CA PHE A 271 -3.74 -19.72 1.43
C PHE A 271 -3.84 -20.58 0.16
N SER A 272 -5.03 -20.71 -0.43
CA SER A 272 -5.27 -21.49 -1.65
C SER A 272 -4.84 -20.78 -2.94
N ARG A 273 -4.14 -19.65 -2.85
CA ARG A 273 -3.63 -18.90 -4.02
C ARG A 273 -2.12 -19.12 -4.14
N GLY A 274 -1.67 -19.62 -5.29
CA GLY A 274 -0.26 -19.84 -5.62
C GLY A 274 0.60 -18.57 -5.61
N LEU A 275 1.93 -18.75 -5.71
CA LEU A 275 2.94 -17.69 -5.53
C LEU A 275 2.76 -16.50 -6.49
N CYS A 276 2.48 -16.76 -7.78
CA CYS A 276 2.32 -15.76 -8.83
C CYS A 276 0.91 -15.79 -9.46
N HIS A 277 -0.13 -15.75 -8.62
CA HIS A 277 -1.53 -15.95 -9.03
C HIS A 277 -2.25 -14.70 -9.61
N ALA A 278 -1.63 -13.53 -9.60
CA ALA A 278 -2.21 -12.28 -10.13
C ALA A 278 -1.15 -11.46 -10.88
N TYR A 279 -1.59 -10.39 -11.56
CA TYR A 279 -0.71 -9.44 -12.26
C TYR A 279 0.56 -9.16 -11.44
N TRP A 280 1.73 -9.36 -12.07
CA TRP A 280 2.97 -9.54 -11.34
C TRP A 280 3.37 -8.27 -10.59
N ALA A 281 3.31 -8.31 -9.25
CA ALA A 281 4.05 -7.35 -8.46
C ALA A 281 5.54 -7.44 -8.85
N PRO A 282 6.24 -6.31 -9.04
CA PRO A 282 7.64 -6.29 -9.42
C PRO A 282 8.55 -6.70 -8.24
N ASN A 283 8.48 -7.96 -7.85
CA ASN A 283 9.20 -8.57 -6.74
C ASN A 283 10.22 -9.60 -7.24
N VAL A 284 10.92 -10.27 -6.32
CA VAL A 284 11.97 -11.24 -6.67
C VAL A 284 11.39 -12.46 -7.40
N TRP A 285 10.14 -12.82 -7.12
CA TRP A 285 9.47 -13.96 -7.74
C TRP A 285 9.12 -13.72 -9.21
N ALA A 286 8.86 -12.46 -9.60
CA ALA A 286 8.73 -12.10 -11.01
C ALA A 286 10.04 -12.34 -11.79
N MET A 287 11.18 -11.96 -11.20
CA MET A 287 12.51 -12.24 -11.79
C MET A 287 12.84 -13.74 -11.80
N TYR A 288 12.45 -14.46 -10.75
CA TYR A 288 12.58 -15.91 -10.66
C TYR A 288 11.79 -16.62 -11.77
N SER A 289 10.53 -16.22 -11.96
CA SER A 289 9.64 -16.73 -13.01
C SER A 289 10.18 -16.39 -14.40
N PHE A 290 10.70 -15.18 -14.60
CA PHE A 290 11.34 -14.78 -15.85
C PHE A 290 12.59 -15.61 -16.15
N THR A 291 13.41 -15.89 -15.13
CA THR A 291 14.61 -16.74 -15.26
C THR A 291 14.23 -18.17 -15.62
N ASP A 292 13.19 -18.74 -14.98
CA ASP A 292 12.65 -20.05 -15.34
C ASP A 292 12.28 -20.11 -16.84
N ARG A 293 11.67 -19.04 -17.37
CA ARG A 293 11.27 -18.96 -18.78
C ARG A 293 12.45 -18.85 -19.74
N ILE A 294 13.47 -18.07 -19.40
CA ILE A 294 14.71 -18.01 -20.19
C ILE A 294 15.34 -19.41 -20.26
N LEU A 295 15.40 -20.12 -19.14
CA LEU A 295 15.99 -21.46 -19.08
C LEU A 295 15.24 -22.49 -19.93
N ILE A 296 13.92 -22.32 -20.11
CA ILE A 296 13.11 -23.13 -21.04
C ILE A 296 13.46 -22.79 -22.51
N TYR A 297 13.52 -21.50 -22.86
CA TYR A 297 13.67 -21.03 -24.24
C TYR A 297 15.11 -21.17 -24.79
N GLU A 298 16.11 -20.83 -23.98
CA GLU A 298 17.53 -20.81 -24.37
C GLU A 298 18.18 -22.20 -24.41
N SER A 299 17.42 -23.30 -24.34
CA SER A 299 17.96 -24.66 -24.57
C SER A 299 19.17 -25.00 -23.67
N ALA A 300 19.17 -24.56 -22.42
CA ALA A 300 20.15 -25.00 -21.41
C ALA A 300 19.86 -26.43 -20.91
N ALA A 301 18.62 -26.91 -21.01
CA ALA A 301 18.20 -28.19 -20.45
C ALA A 301 18.88 -29.44 -21.07
N PRO A 302 19.11 -29.55 -22.39
CA PRO A 302 19.87 -30.67 -22.97
C PRO A 302 21.37 -30.58 -22.66
N TYR A 303 21.94 -29.37 -22.58
CA TYR A 303 23.36 -29.15 -22.32
C TYR A 303 23.74 -29.28 -20.83
N LEU A 304 22.81 -29.00 -19.91
CA LEU A 304 22.99 -29.12 -18.45
C LEU A 304 22.31 -30.35 -17.82
N LYS A 305 21.64 -31.21 -18.62
CA LYS A 305 20.88 -32.40 -18.15
C LYS A 305 19.85 -32.10 -17.06
N LEU A 306 19.18 -30.96 -17.12
CA LEU A 306 18.13 -30.60 -16.16
C LEU A 306 16.79 -31.20 -16.59
N SER A 307 16.07 -31.81 -15.65
CA SER A 307 14.74 -32.38 -15.88
C SER A 307 13.73 -31.24 -16.07
N VAL A 308 13.13 -31.14 -17.25
CA VAL A 308 12.10 -30.14 -17.56
C VAL A 308 10.73 -30.77 -17.34
N ASN A 309 9.91 -30.16 -16.49
CA ASN A 309 8.52 -30.57 -16.34
C ASN A 309 7.68 -29.98 -17.48
N GLN A 310 7.21 -30.85 -18.39
CA GLN A 310 6.44 -30.43 -19.57
C GLN A 310 5.06 -29.84 -19.21
N ASP A 311 4.46 -30.23 -18.09
CA ASP A 311 3.14 -29.73 -17.66
C ASP A 311 3.18 -28.26 -17.19
N ALA A 312 4.34 -27.81 -16.68
CA ALA A 312 4.56 -26.44 -16.22
C ALA A 312 4.86 -25.43 -17.34
N THR A 313 5.16 -25.91 -18.56
CA THR A 313 5.50 -25.03 -19.69
C THR A 313 4.34 -24.14 -20.13
N ASN A 314 3.09 -24.55 -19.90
CA ASN A 314 1.88 -23.80 -20.28
C ASN A 314 1.20 -23.04 -19.12
N SER A 315 1.62 -23.24 -17.87
CA SER A 315 0.96 -22.68 -16.68
C SER A 315 1.15 -21.17 -16.52
N VAL A 316 2.35 -20.65 -16.81
CA VAL A 316 2.71 -19.24 -16.48
C VAL A 316 2.45 -18.26 -17.65
N THR A 317 2.17 -18.74 -18.86
CA THR A 317 2.20 -17.93 -20.10
C THR A 317 0.96 -17.09 -20.37
N ARG A 318 -0.14 -17.25 -19.63
CA ARG A 318 -1.39 -16.54 -19.95
C ARG A 318 -1.64 -15.25 -19.16
N GLY A 319 -0.84 -14.93 -18.13
CA GLY A 319 -1.18 -13.85 -17.19
C GLY A 319 -2.57 -14.03 -16.55
N LEU A 320 -3.13 -15.24 -16.66
CA LEU A 320 -4.41 -15.64 -16.12
C LEU A 320 -4.17 -16.24 -14.74
N VAL A 321 -5.13 -15.95 -13.87
CA VAL A 321 -5.22 -16.38 -12.49
C VAL A 321 -5.14 -17.91 -12.40
N GLY A 322 -4.02 -18.45 -11.92
CA GLY A 322 -3.77 -19.89 -11.79
C GLY A 322 -2.49 -20.20 -11.00
N ASP A 323 -2.39 -21.42 -10.46
CA ASP A 323 -1.22 -21.86 -9.69
C ASP A 323 0.00 -22.01 -10.61
N SER A 324 0.97 -21.11 -10.41
CA SER A 324 2.21 -21.09 -11.17
C SER A 324 3.13 -22.23 -10.75
N SER A 325 3.29 -23.24 -11.61
CA SER A 325 4.34 -24.25 -11.48
C SER A 325 5.57 -23.85 -12.30
N PHE A 326 6.76 -24.12 -11.75
CA PHE A 326 8.04 -23.82 -12.38
C PHE A 326 8.53 -25.03 -13.19
N ALA A 327 9.05 -24.80 -14.39
CA ALA A 327 9.40 -25.88 -15.30
C ALA A 327 10.83 -26.39 -15.13
N VAL A 328 11.75 -25.53 -14.69
CA VAL A 328 13.19 -25.82 -14.51
C VAL A 328 13.63 -25.53 -13.08
N LEU A 329 13.19 -24.41 -12.51
CA LEU A 329 13.54 -23.99 -11.17
C LEU A 329 12.68 -24.69 -10.09
N PRO A 330 13.20 -24.89 -8.87
CA PRO A 330 12.46 -25.56 -7.80
C PRO A 330 11.23 -24.77 -7.36
N GLU A 331 10.18 -25.49 -6.99
CA GLU A 331 8.99 -24.87 -6.43
C GLU A 331 9.30 -24.18 -5.10
N ILE A 332 8.90 -22.91 -5.02
CA ILE A 332 9.05 -22.11 -3.82
C ILE A 332 7.80 -22.30 -2.97
N THR A 333 7.97 -22.74 -1.74
CA THR A 333 6.88 -22.90 -0.78
C THR A 333 6.63 -21.61 0.02
N ALA A 334 5.42 -21.47 0.58
CA ALA A 334 5.09 -20.37 1.49
C ALA A 334 6.03 -20.28 2.71
N TRP A 335 6.56 -21.42 3.16
CA TRP A 335 7.56 -21.47 4.22
C TRP A 335 8.90 -20.87 3.79
N THR A 336 9.36 -21.17 2.58
CA THR A 336 10.59 -20.58 2.02
C THR A 336 10.48 -19.07 1.94
N THR A 337 9.36 -18.56 1.44
CA THR A 337 9.10 -17.12 1.37
C THR A 337 9.08 -16.47 2.75
N PHE A 338 8.43 -17.12 3.73
CA PHE A 338 8.36 -16.62 5.10
C PHE A 338 9.74 -16.51 5.76
N ILE A 339 10.57 -17.55 5.63
CA ILE A 339 11.93 -17.56 6.19
C ILE A 339 12.79 -16.47 5.54
N LEU A 340 12.74 -16.33 4.21
CA LEU A 340 13.49 -15.30 3.50
C LEU A 340 13.07 -13.89 3.93
N THR A 341 11.77 -13.61 3.98
CA THR A 341 11.26 -12.33 4.49
C THR A 341 11.78 -12.06 5.90
N LEU A 342 11.73 -13.04 6.81
CA LEU A 342 12.20 -12.87 8.19
C LEU A 342 13.70 -12.57 8.26
N ILE A 343 14.54 -13.28 7.49
CA ILE A 343 15.99 -13.04 7.44
C ILE A 343 16.29 -11.59 7.07
N PHE A 344 15.65 -11.07 6.02
CA PHE A 344 15.87 -9.70 5.57
C PHE A 344 15.26 -8.65 6.50
N GLN A 345 14.19 -8.98 7.23
CA GLN A 345 13.62 -8.13 8.29
C GLN A 345 14.52 -8.06 9.53
N ILE A 346 15.19 -9.14 9.92
CA ILE A 346 16.03 -9.15 11.14
C ILE A 346 17.16 -8.11 11.07
N ILE A 347 17.72 -7.87 9.88
CA ILE A 347 18.84 -6.92 9.70
C ILE A 347 18.50 -5.50 10.22
N PRO A 348 17.45 -4.82 9.72
CA PRO A 348 17.04 -3.53 10.26
C PRO A 348 16.53 -3.62 11.71
N LEU A 349 15.89 -4.72 12.11
CA LEU A 349 15.37 -4.90 13.47
C LEU A 349 16.48 -4.96 14.53
N ILE A 350 17.61 -5.61 14.24
CA ILE A 350 18.77 -5.60 15.13
C ILE A 350 19.27 -4.16 15.31
N LYS A 351 19.42 -3.43 14.21
CA LYS A 351 19.85 -2.02 14.26
C LYS A 351 18.87 -1.16 15.07
N LEU A 352 17.57 -1.37 14.89
CA LEU A 352 16.51 -0.69 15.64
C LEU A 352 16.57 -0.97 17.15
N PHE A 353 16.80 -2.24 17.52
CA PHE A 353 16.92 -2.63 18.92
C PHE A 353 18.15 -1.99 19.58
N LEU A 354 19.27 -1.90 18.85
CA LEU A 354 20.49 -1.26 19.35
C LEU A 354 20.37 0.27 19.40
N SER A 355 19.71 0.87 18.41
CA SER A 355 19.58 2.32 18.26
C SER A 355 18.11 2.74 18.04
N PRO A 356 17.30 2.81 19.10
CA PRO A 356 15.86 3.08 19.02
C PRO A 356 15.58 4.58 18.81
N THR A 357 16.04 5.15 17.70
CA THR A 357 15.73 6.51 17.28
C THR A 357 14.55 6.51 16.30
N TRP A 358 13.84 7.63 16.21
CA TRP A 358 12.72 7.76 15.26
C TRP A 358 13.16 7.48 13.82
N ASP A 359 14.33 7.95 13.40
CA ASP A 359 14.86 7.69 12.05
C ASP A 359 15.15 6.22 11.78
N THR A 360 15.73 5.53 12.77
CA THR A 360 15.99 4.09 12.65
C THR A 360 14.67 3.33 12.66
N PHE A 361 13.67 3.81 13.39
CA PHE A 361 12.33 3.24 13.40
C PHE A 361 11.64 3.37 12.03
N ILE A 362 11.56 4.58 11.46
CA ILE A 362 10.97 4.77 10.12
C ILE A 362 11.74 3.95 9.07
N GLY A 363 13.07 3.99 9.09
CA GLY A 363 13.88 3.18 8.18
C GLY A 363 13.64 1.68 8.33
N SER A 364 13.42 1.20 9.56
CA SER A 364 13.11 -0.22 9.80
C SER A 364 11.70 -0.59 9.37
N VAL A 365 10.72 0.30 9.56
CA VAL A 365 9.35 0.14 9.02
C VAL A 365 9.41 0.03 7.49
N THR A 366 10.10 0.96 6.82
CA THR A 366 10.31 0.92 5.37
C THR A 366 10.96 -0.39 4.93
N LEU A 367 12.06 -0.80 5.57
CA LEU A 367 12.79 -2.01 5.18
C LEU A 367 12.01 -3.29 5.50
N CYS A 368 11.19 -3.32 6.56
CA CYS A 368 10.30 -4.46 6.82
C CYS A 368 9.20 -4.59 5.76
N GLY A 369 8.62 -3.45 5.35
CA GLY A 369 7.73 -3.40 4.19
C GLY A 369 8.41 -3.85 2.91
N TYR A 370 9.66 -3.41 2.68
CA TYR A 370 10.46 -3.78 1.51
C TYR A 370 10.74 -5.28 1.44
N ALA A 371 11.20 -5.88 2.55
CA ALA A 371 11.46 -7.30 2.65
C ALA A 371 10.19 -8.14 2.43
N SER A 372 9.06 -7.69 2.97
CA SER A 372 7.76 -8.36 2.77
C SER A 372 7.28 -8.25 1.33
N PHE A 373 7.48 -7.09 0.69
CA PHE A 373 7.11 -6.89 -0.70
C PHE A 373 7.95 -7.74 -1.66
N LEU A 374 9.26 -7.82 -1.42
CA LEU A 374 10.18 -8.57 -2.29
C LEU A 374 10.05 -10.08 -2.17
N PHE A 375 9.93 -10.57 -0.93
CA PHE A 375 10.03 -12.01 -0.63
C PHE A 375 8.72 -12.62 -0.12
N GLY A 376 7.66 -11.84 0.07
CA GLY A 376 6.40 -12.34 0.63
C GLY A 376 5.70 -13.35 -0.27
N TRP A 377 4.91 -14.22 0.34
CA TRP A 377 3.95 -15.08 -0.35
C TRP A 377 2.78 -14.21 -0.81
N HIS A 378 2.50 -14.19 -2.12
CA HIS A 378 1.34 -13.52 -2.69
C HIS A 378 1.27 -12.01 -2.36
N VAL A 379 2.14 -11.23 -3.00
CA VAL A 379 2.20 -9.77 -2.86
C VAL A 379 1.59 -9.12 -4.09
N HIS A 380 0.73 -8.13 -3.87
CA HIS A 380 0.17 -7.28 -4.92
C HIS A 380 1.03 -6.03 -5.16
N GLU A 381 1.01 -5.52 -6.39
CA GLU A 381 1.64 -4.27 -6.83
C GLU A 381 1.22 -3.08 -5.94
N LYS A 382 -0.04 -3.06 -5.49
CA LYS A 382 -0.60 -2.04 -4.58
C LYS A 382 0.19 -1.91 -3.26
N ALA A 383 0.83 -2.99 -2.81
CA ALA A 383 1.58 -3.02 -1.56
C ALA A 383 2.86 -2.17 -1.58
N VAL A 384 3.34 -1.72 -2.75
CA VAL A 384 4.53 -0.86 -2.86
C VAL A 384 4.38 0.46 -2.07
N LEU A 385 3.15 0.93 -1.87
CA LEU A 385 2.87 2.13 -1.07
C LEU A 385 3.20 1.94 0.42
N LEU A 386 3.20 0.70 0.95
CA LEU A 386 3.68 0.43 2.32
C LEU A 386 5.17 0.76 2.50
N ILE A 387 5.92 0.85 1.39
CA ILE A 387 7.33 1.21 1.38
C ILE A 387 7.49 2.70 1.10
N ILE A 388 6.84 3.20 0.03
CA ILE A 388 6.99 4.59 -0.43
C ILE A 388 6.55 5.56 0.66
N ILE A 389 5.39 5.35 1.27
CA ILE A 389 4.81 6.30 2.21
C ILE A 389 5.70 6.52 3.45
N PRO A 390 6.14 5.48 4.19
CA PRO A 390 7.06 5.69 5.30
C PRO A 390 8.42 6.23 4.85
N PHE A 391 8.94 5.81 3.68
CA PHE A 391 10.26 6.26 3.23
C PHE A 391 10.26 7.76 2.89
N SER A 392 9.18 8.28 2.29
CA SER A 392 9.01 9.71 2.01
C SER A 392 9.23 10.58 3.25
N LEU A 393 8.88 10.11 4.45
CA LEU A 393 9.04 10.86 5.71
C LEU A 393 10.51 11.11 6.12
N ILE A 394 11.46 10.34 5.56
CA ILE A 394 12.90 10.48 5.85
C ILE A 394 13.76 10.71 4.60
N ALA A 395 13.15 10.74 3.40
CA ALA A 395 13.85 10.85 2.12
C ALA A 395 14.76 12.10 2.02
N LEU A 396 14.36 13.20 2.66
CA LEU A 396 15.07 14.48 2.64
C LEU A 396 16.02 14.70 3.81
N LYS A 397 16.25 13.71 4.68
CA LYS A 397 17.19 13.86 5.81
C LYS A 397 18.66 13.83 5.39
N ASP A 398 18.97 13.10 4.33
CA ASP A 398 20.33 12.92 3.81
C ASP A 398 20.22 12.59 2.32
N ARG A 399 21.08 13.16 1.49
CA ARG A 399 21.14 12.86 0.05
C ARG A 399 21.30 11.36 -0.25
N ARG A 400 21.83 10.56 0.68
CA ARG A 400 21.89 9.09 0.55
C ARG A 400 20.50 8.44 0.60
N TYR A 401 19.60 8.94 1.45
CA TYR A 401 18.21 8.47 1.48
C TYR A 401 17.49 8.83 0.19
N LEU A 402 17.69 10.06 -0.29
CA LEU A 402 17.14 10.48 -1.58
C LEU A 402 17.63 9.59 -2.73
N GLY A 403 18.93 9.27 -2.79
CA GLY A 403 19.51 8.39 -3.80
C GLY A 403 18.82 7.03 -3.88
N ALA A 404 18.50 6.42 -2.73
CA ALA A 404 17.75 5.17 -2.66
C ALA A 404 16.23 5.35 -2.90
N PHE A 405 15.67 6.51 -2.55
CA PHE A 405 14.25 6.81 -2.74
C PHE A 405 13.89 7.03 -4.22
N ARG A 406 14.73 7.70 -5.02
CA ARG A 406 14.42 8.02 -6.43
C ARG A 406 14.02 6.79 -7.28
N PRO A 407 14.84 5.71 -7.36
CA PRO A 407 14.47 4.55 -8.18
C PRO A 407 13.22 3.85 -7.63
N LEU A 408 13.03 3.80 -6.31
CA LEU A 408 11.82 3.26 -5.72
C LEU A 408 10.58 4.09 -6.09
N ALA A 409 10.67 5.42 -6.01
CA ALA A 409 9.56 6.30 -6.34
C ALA A 409 9.17 6.17 -7.82
N VAL A 410 10.14 6.11 -8.73
CA VAL A 410 9.86 5.89 -10.16
C VAL A 410 9.26 4.51 -10.39
N ALA A 411 9.98 3.44 -10.00
CA ALA A 411 9.55 2.06 -10.23
C ALA A 411 8.19 1.75 -9.60
N GLY A 412 7.99 2.18 -8.36
CA GLY A 412 6.78 1.88 -7.60
C GLY A 412 5.55 2.57 -8.16
N HIS A 413 5.62 3.84 -8.58
CA HIS A 413 4.46 4.51 -9.19
C HIS A 413 4.17 3.97 -10.60
N VAL A 414 5.19 3.74 -11.42
CA VAL A 414 5.02 3.18 -12.77
C VAL A 414 4.45 1.76 -12.71
N SER A 415 4.86 0.94 -11.72
CA SER A 415 4.33 -0.41 -11.55
C SER A 415 2.84 -0.49 -11.23
N LEU A 416 2.20 0.65 -10.87
CA LEU A 416 0.76 0.71 -10.63
C LEU A 416 -0.04 0.97 -11.91
N PHE A 417 0.59 1.37 -13.01
CA PHE A 417 -0.10 1.70 -14.26
C PHE A 417 -0.95 0.56 -14.82
N PRO A 418 -0.52 -0.71 -14.74
CA PRO A 418 -1.30 -1.83 -15.27
C PRO A 418 -2.64 -2.06 -14.57
N LEU A 419 -2.82 -1.54 -13.34
CA LEU A 419 -4.11 -1.58 -12.64
C LEU A 419 -5.22 -0.85 -13.41
N LEU A 420 -4.84 0.17 -14.18
CA LEU A 420 -5.76 0.99 -14.98
C LEU A 420 -5.53 0.69 -16.46
N PHE A 421 -6.13 -0.37 -16.98
CA PHE A 421 -5.92 -0.78 -18.38
C PHE A 421 -6.81 -0.02 -19.38
N THR A 422 -7.72 0.85 -18.92
CA THR A 422 -8.66 1.56 -19.79
C THR A 422 -7.98 2.73 -20.53
N ALA A 423 -8.37 2.94 -21.79
CA ALA A 423 -7.79 3.98 -22.65
C ALA A 423 -8.09 5.41 -22.15
N ALA A 424 -9.26 5.62 -21.55
CA ALA A 424 -9.68 6.93 -21.06
C ALA A 424 -8.94 7.38 -19.79
N GLU A 425 -8.55 6.45 -18.92
CA GLU A 425 -7.81 6.74 -17.68
C GLU A 425 -6.30 6.87 -17.92
N PHE A 426 -5.81 6.39 -19.07
CA PHE A 426 -4.38 6.35 -19.40
C PHE A 426 -3.72 7.75 -19.46
N PRO A 427 -4.28 8.76 -20.14
CA PRO A 427 -3.66 10.09 -20.16
C PRO A 427 -3.58 10.71 -18.76
N ILE A 428 -4.62 10.53 -17.95
CA ILE A 428 -4.70 11.11 -16.60
C ILE A 428 -3.61 10.53 -15.71
N LYS A 429 -3.50 9.19 -15.63
CA LYS A 429 -2.50 8.55 -14.77
C LYS A 429 -1.07 8.85 -15.24
N THR A 430 -0.81 8.89 -16.56
CA THR A 430 0.53 9.12 -17.12
C THR A 430 0.97 10.56 -16.91
N VAL A 431 0.15 11.54 -17.34
CA VAL A 431 0.48 12.97 -17.20
C VAL A 431 0.62 13.36 -15.73
N TYR A 432 -0.29 12.90 -14.86
CA TYR A 432 -0.22 13.19 -13.43
C TYR A 432 1.03 12.59 -12.78
N THR A 433 1.37 11.34 -13.11
CA THR A 433 2.55 10.67 -12.53
C THR A 433 3.84 11.32 -13.01
N ILE A 434 3.96 11.62 -14.31
CA ILE A 434 5.15 12.32 -14.86
C ILE A 434 5.29 13.70 -14.21
N PHE A 435 4.21 14.47 -14.14
CA PHE A 435 4.21 15.78 -13.50
C PHE A 435 4.66 15.69 -12.04
N TRP A 436 4.11 14.75 -11.27
CA TRP A 436 4.50 14.52 -9.89
C TRP A 436 5.96 14.12 -9.76
N LEU A 437 6.45 13.17 -10.58
CA LEU A 437 7.84 12.71 -10.56
C LEU A 437 8.80 13.86 -10.86
N VAL A 438 8.54 14.64 -11.91
CA VAL A 438 9.38 15.78 -12.28
C VAL A 438 9.37 16.82 -11.15
N LEU A 439 8.19 17.21 -10.68
CA LEU A 439 8.06 18.25 -9.65
C LEU A 439 8.77 17.86 -8.35
N PHE A 440 8.45 16.69 -7.79
CA PHE A 440 8.95 16.30 -6.48
C PHE A 440 10.40 15.80 -6.51
N LEU A 441 10.85 15.14 -7.57
CA LEU A 441 12.27 14.76 -7.66
C LEU A 441 13.16 16.00 -7.83
N LEU A 442 12.74 17.00 -8.61
CA LEU A 442 13.49 18.26 -8.71
C LEU A 442 13.46 19.07 -7.40
N ALA A 443 12.32 19.13 -6.73
CA ALA A 443 12.21 19.78 -5.43
C ALA A 443 13.09 19.07 -4.38
N PHE A 444 13.04 17.74 -4.35
CA PHE A 444 13.83 16.94 -3.41
C PHE A 444 15.32 17.10 -3.64
N ASP A 445 15.75 17.20 -4.90
CA ASP A 445 17.14 17.42 -5.26
C ASP A 445 17.71 18.75 -4.76
N ARG A 446 16.86 19.79 -4.69
CA ARG A 446 17.22 21.10 -4.13
C ARG A 446 17.22 21.11 -2.61
N LEU A 447 16.29 20.38 -1.99
CA LEU A 447 16.08 20.41 -0.54
C LEU A 447 16.95 19.41 0.24
N ALA A 448 17.42 18.34 -0.40
CA ALA A 448 18.20 17.31 0.30
C ALA A 448 19.61 17.84 0.69
N PRO A 449 19.97 17.80 1.98
CA PRO A 449 21.26 18.29 2.45
C PRO A 449 22.41 17.40 1.94
N ALA A 450 23.58 18.00 1.73
CA ALA A 450 24.79 17.27 1.37
C ALA A 450 25.12 16.20 2.43
N SER A 451 25.62 15.05 1.98
CA SER A 451 25.92 13.95 2.90
C SER A 451 27.23 14.19 3.64
N ASN A 452 27.20 14.09 4.97
CA ASN A 452 28.39 14.17 5.82
C ASN A 452 29.20 12.86 5.88
N LYS A 453 28.76 11.80 5.18
CA LYS A 453 29.43 10.50 5.12
C LYS A 453 29.79 10.17 3.68
N SER A 454 30.95 9.52 3.49
CA SER A 454 31.39 9.04 2.18
C SER A 454 30.31 8.17 1.53
N ARG A 455 30.11 8.36 0.22
CA ARG A 455 29.15 7.58 -0.56
C ARG A 455 29.69 6.16 -0.70
N VAL A 456 28.98 5.17 -0.16
CA VAL A 456 29.26 3.77 -0.49
C VAL A 456 28.50 3.49 -1.79
N PHE A 457 29.22 3.59 -2.91
CA PHE A 457 28.70 3.74 -4.26
C PHE A 457 28.86 2.43 -5.02
N LEU A 458 27.75 1.72 -5.27
CA LEU A 458 27.76 0.58 -6.20
C LEU A 458 26.70 0.72 -7.30
N LEU A 459 25.63 1.51 -7.10
CA LEU A 459 24.48 1.51 -8.01
C LEU A 459 24.01 2.88 -8.53
N ASP A 460 24.54 4.02 -8.09
CA ASP A 460 24.02 5.35 -8.50
C ASP A 460 24.03 5.59 -10.03
N ARG A 461 25.06 5.08 -10.74
CA ARG A 461 25.08 5.15 -12.22
C ARG A 461 24.00 4.25 -12.84
N PHE A 462 23.81 3.05 -12.31
CA PHE A 462 22.72 2.15 -12.73
C PHE A 462 21.36 2.74 -12.40
N SER A 463 21.18 3.40 -11.26
CA SER A 463 19.95 4.07 -10.88
C SER A 463 19.62 5.25 -11.79
N LEU A 464 20.60 6.07 -12.16
CA LEU A 464 20.40 7.17 -13.12
C LEU A 464 20.01 6.65 -14.51
N VAL A 465 20.71 5.62 -14.99
CA VAL A 465 20.39 4.95 -16.26
C VAL A 465 18.99 4.33 -16.20
N TYR A 466 18.65 3.62 -15.12
CA TYR A 466 17.33 3.05 -14.91
C TYR A 466 16.23 4.12 -14.89
N ILE A 467 16.42 5.23 -14.17
CA ILE A 467 15.45 6.33 -14.14
C ILE A 467 15.25 6.93 -15.53
N ALA A 468 16.34 7.13 -16.30
CA ALA A 468 16.26 7.62 -17.66
C ALA A 468 15.54 6.64 -18.60
N PHE A 469 15.82 5.34 -18.50
CA PHE A 469 15.16 4.30 -19.29
C PHE A 469 13.70 4.08 -18.87
N ALA A 470 13.36 4.15 -17.60
CA ALA A 470 11.98 4.03 -17.13
C ALA A 470 11.14 5.22 -17.63
N ALA A 471 11.69 6.43 -17.57
CA ALA A 471 11.03 7.63 -18.13
C ALA A 471 10.90 7.59 -19.67
N TRP A 472 11.85 6.93 -20.37
CA TRP A 472 11.85 6.81 -21.83
C TRP A 472 11.03 5.61 -22.35
N GLY A 473 11.02 4.50 -21.64
CA GLY A 473 10.36 3.24 -22.02
C GLY A 473 8.84 3.37 -22.08
N ASP A 474 8.26 4.24 -21.25
CA ASP A 474 6.83 4.58 -21.31
C ASP A 474 6.49 5.42 -22.56
N LEU A 475 7.39 6.31 -23.01
CA LEU A 475 7.25 7.03 -24.29
C LEU A 475 7.31 6.07 -25.49
N GLY A 476 8.14 5.02 -25.40
CA GLY A 476 8.28 4.01 -26.46
C GLY A 476 7.02 3.14 -26.66
N ARG A 477 6.19 2.97 -25.63
CA ARG A 477 4.90 2.26 -25.74
C ARG A 477 3.81 3.09 -26.40
N GLU A 478 3.88 4.43 -26.34
CA GLU A 478 2.95 5.31 -27.07
C GLU A 478 3.10 5.15 -28.60
N VAL A 479 4.31 4.83 -29.09
CA VAL A 479 4.55 4.62 -30.53
C VAL A 479 4.21 3.20 -30.98
N GLY A 480 4.35 2.20 -30.09
CA GLY A 480 4.08 0.80 -30.41
C GLY A 480 2.58 0.44 -30.48
N VAL A 481 1.75 1.04 -29.62
CA VAL A 481 0.30 0.76 -29.60
C VAL A 481 -0.43 1.52 -30.73
N LEU A 482 0.06 2.69 -31.14
CA LEU A 482 -0.47 3.41 -32.30
C LEU A 482 -0.07 2.80 -33.66
N ALA A 483 0.93 1.91 -33.69
CA ALA A 483 1.39 1.26 -34.92
C ALA A 483 0.64 -0.06 -35.23
N VAL A 484 -0.13 -0.60 -34.29
CA VAL A 484 -0.86 -1.87 -34.48
C VAL A 484 -2.31 -1.67 -34.95
N ASP A 485 -2.88 -0.48 -34.77
CA ASP A 485 -4.22 -0.12 -35.28
C ASP A 485 -4.20 0.66 -36.63
N VAL A 486 -3.05 0.69 -37.31
CA VAL A 486 -2.94 1.19 -38.69
C VAL A 486 -2.20 0.17 -39.55
N ARG A 487 -2.79 -1.02 -39.70
CA ARG A 487 -2.62 -1.89 -40.88
C ARG A 487 -3.87 -2.69 -41.16
#